data_AF-A0A831T4Y0-F1
#
_entry.id   AF-A0A831T4Y0-F1
#
_cell.length_a   1.000
_cell.length_b   1.000
_cell.length_c   1.000
_cell.angle_alpha   90.00
_cell.angle_beta   90.00
_cell.angle_gamma   90.00
#
_symmetry.space_group_name_H-M   'P 1'
#
loop_
_entity.id
_entity.type
_entity.pdbx_description
1 polymer ?
#
loop_
_entity_poly.entity_id
_entity_poly.type
_entity_poly.pdbx_seq_one_letter_code
_entity_poly.pdbx_strand_id
1 'polypeptide(L)'
;MMLISTTTRNREVSEEMSKLSDQSKAKRLQNSLAQVRIGQDELNLAIFPIAVLDKREQRTKRYLEFEETVEIKSGTVTRKWTISGHAKEGLPSPRDEDLYVGLMELTREQGATKKVYFSRYDLLKRLGWPINQSSYDRLEQGLLKLSSLHVNAVNAYVDSGGNPVTVGMTVIQEYKLHKENANSAPKSYIVWSDRIAQSISSQFIKRLDSSFYFDLSSPIAKRLFRYLDRRFGKDTYFFISIQKLAFEHIGLSRGIKYTSQVMQRLTPALDELVAKQFLVKWERDSNDVIHFYKNQHFGDRIQMSLPMDEVMISYEEEDLPNKEIVDNSKAVAIFNMLIKHRLMKSVAEKIVLAGIKESSLSSIEAAIAYFESLKKKKYPMSNPPGFLCHLIANGVPATPEEAVEEVESVSETEGEIALQMLEVEYMNYLDQLGETEFAKLSENRAKTLLDKKRADLLTSQHADTFKRWSASQLNEHARKMVKRDLARKAAIPFQAWCSSRGNRSGTK
;
A
#
# COMPACT_ATOMS: atom_id res chain seq x y z
N MET A 1 -25.63 -50.07 38.49
CA MET A 1 -24.57 -50.21 37.46
C MET A 1 -24.88 -49.30 36.26
N MET A 2 -25.08 -48.00 36.48
CA MET A 2 -25.36 -47.00 35.43
C MET A 2 -24.79 -45.67 35.88
N LEU A 3 -23.55 -45.35 35.50
CA LEU A 3 -22.95 -44.02 35.64
C LEU A 3 -21.75 -43.80 34.70
N ILE A 4 -21.68 -44.53 33.56
CA ILE A 4 -20.52 -44.46 32.64
C ILE A 4 -20.87 -43.86 31.25
N SER A 5 -22.14 -43.61 30.90
CA SER A 5 -22.49 -43.27 29.50
C SER A 5 -22.54 -41.77 29.14
N THR A 6 -22.46 -40.83 30.09
CA THR A 6 -22.57 -39.38 29.80
C THR A 6 -21.21 -38.72 29.54
N THR A 7 -20.14 -39.21 30.18
CA THR A 7 -18.79 -38.64 30.05
C THR A 7 -18.15 -38.95 28.69
N THR A 8 -18.43 -40.14 28.14
CA THR A 8 -17.89 -40.57 26.84
C THR A 8 -18.48 -39.78 25.68
N ARG A 9 -19.79 -39.51 25.73
CA ARG A 9 -20.53 -38.78 24.68
C ARG A 9 -20.13 -37.30 24.62
N ASN A 10 -19.83 -36.67 25.76
CA ASN A 10 -19.33 -35.28 25.79
C ASN A 10 -17.87 -35.15 25.30
N ARG A 11 -17.04 -36.19 25.49
CA ARG A 11 -15.69 -36.22 24.92
C ARG A 11 -15.71 -36.34 23.40
N GLU A 12 -16.52 -37.24 22.86
CA GLU A 12 -16.66 -37.44 21.40
C GLU A 12 -17.17 -36.17 20.69
N VAL A 13 -18.17 -35.48 21.26
CA VAL A 13 -18.67 -34.21 20.71
C VAL A 13 -17.62 -33.09 20.80
N SER A 14 -16.81 -33.06 21.87
CA SER A 14 -15.71 -32.08 21.98
C SER A 14 -14.57 -32.36 21.00
N GLU A 15 -14.29 -33.63 20.72
CA GLU A 15 -13.28 -34.04 19.73
C GLU A 15 -13.77 -33.83 18.30
N GLU A 16 -15.06 -34.04 18.00
CA GLU A 16 -15.65 -33.69 16.71
C GLU A 16 -15.67 -32.18 16.48
N MET A 17 -16.05 -31.38 17.50
CA MET A 17 -16.02 -29.91 17.44
C MET A 17 -14.58 -29.38 17.31
N SER A 18 -13.60 -30.01 17.96
CA SER A 18 -12.17 -29.72 17.79
C SER A 18 -11.69 -30.05 16.37
N LYS A 19 -12.08 -31.21 15.83
CA LYS A 19 -11.75 -31.63 14.46
C LYS A 19 -12.42 -30.74 13.40
N LEU A 20 -13.65 -30.27 13.63
CA LEU A 20 -14.34 -29.30 12.78
C LEU A 20 -13.70 -27.90 12.87
N SER A 21 -13.22 -27.48 14.04
CA SER A 21 -12.39 -26.27 14.25
C SER A 21 -11.04 -26.38 13.53
N ASP A 22 -10.39 -27.53 13.59
CA ASP A 22 -9.06 -27.73 12.99
C ASP A 22 -9.14 -27.95 11.48
N GLN A 23 -10.19 -28.58 10.96
CA GLN A 23 -10.45 -28.64 9.51
C GLN A 23 -10.84 -27.28 8.94
N SER A 24 -11.60 -26.46 9.67
CA SER A 24 -11.93 -25.09 9.23
C SER A 24 -10.73 -24.14 9.34
N LYS A 25 -9.84 -24.32 10.33
CA LYS A 25 -8.53 -23.66 10.41
C LYS A 25 -7.57 -24.14 9.32
N ALA A 26 -7.48 -25.44 9.06
CA ALA A 26 -6.64 -26.01 8.00
C ALA A 26 -7.12 -25.62 6.60
N LYS A 27 -8.44 -25.49 6.39
CA LYS A 27 -9.04 -24.97 5.15
C LYS A 27 -8.80 -23.46 4.99
N ARG A 28 -8.81 -22.70 6.09
CA ARG A 28 -8.39 -21.27 6.11
C ARG A 28 -6.88 -21.10 5.87
N LEU A 29 -6.06 -22.01 6.39
CA LEU A 29 -4.60 -22.05 6.18
C LEU A 29 -4.24 -22.52 4.76
N GLN A 30 -5.01 -23.47 4.18
CA GLN A 30 -4.92 -23.85 2.77
C GLN A 30 -5.34 -22.72 1.82
N ASN A 31 -6.32 -21.90 2.20
CA ASN A 31 -6.65 -20.70 1.43
C ASN A 31 -5.59 -19.59 1.55
N SER A 32 -4.86 -19.51 2.67
CA SER A 32 -3.70 -18.61 2.80
C SER A 32 -2.43 -19.13 2.10
N LEU A 33 -2.45 -20.38 1.59
CA LEU A 33 -1.40 -21.04 0.82
C LEU A 33 -1.55 -20.86 -0.71
N ALA A 34 -2.54 -20.09 -1.17
CA ALA A 34 -2.67 -19.75 -2.58
C ALA A 34 -1.50 -18.83 -3.00
N GLN A 35 -0.79 -19.21 -4.07
CA GLN A 35 0.16 -18.35 -4.77
C GLN A 35 -0.43 -16.93 -4.88
N VAL A 36 0.25 -15.94 -4.31
CA VAL A 36 -0.22 -14.55 -4.34
C VAL A 36 -0.39 -14.16 -5.80
N ARG A 37 -1.64 -13.92 -6.20
CA ARG A 37 -1.97 -13.40 -7.52
C ARG A 37 -1.76 -11.91 -7.45
N ILE A 38 -0.78 -11.42 -8.21
CA ILE A 38 -0.43 -10.01 -8.23
C ILE A 38 -1.24 -9.36 -9.35
N GLY A 39 -2.18 -8.52 -8.96
CA GLY A 39 -2.92 -7.65 -9.86
C GLY A 39 -2.37 -6.23 -9.87
N GLN A 40 -3.09 -5.37 -10.59
CA GLN A 40 -2.89 -3.92 -10.60
C GLN A 40 -4.20 -3.23 -10.27
N ASP A 41 -4.12 -2.02 -9.75
CA ASP A 41 -5.28 -1.18 -9.51
C ASP A 41 -4.98 0.27 -9.86
N GLU A 42 -5.91 0.95 -10.54
CA GLU A 42 -5.75 2.34 -10.91
C GLU A 42 -6.01 3.23 -9.69
N LEU A 43 -5.08 4.15 -9.42
CA LEU A 43 -5.02 4.88 -8.15
C LEU A 43 -6.27 5.76 -7.90
N ASN A 44 -6.87 6.35 -8.93
CA ASN A 44 -8.07 7.18 -8.81
C ASN A 44 -9.33 6.33 -8.60
N LEU A 45 -9.47 5.23 -9.35
CA LEU A 45 -10.58 4.27 -9.22
C LEU A 45 -10.55 3.49 -7.89
N ALA A 46 -9.38 3.38 -7.28
CA ALA A 46 -9.23 2.87 -5.92
C ALA A 46 -9.73 3.86 -4.85
N ILE A 47 -9.58 5.18 -5.08
CA ILE A 47 -10.04 6.23 -4.16
C ILE A 47 -11.56 6.41 -4.25
N PHE A 48 -12.09 6.53 -5.47
CA PHE A 48 -13.49 6.86 -5.71
C PHE A 48 -14.29 5.67 -6.24
N PRO A 49 -15.53 5.46 -5.78
CA PRO A 49 -16.31 4.30 -6.20
C PRO A 49 -16.61 4.31 -7.70
N ILE A 50 -16.47 3.13 -8.32
CA ILE A 50 -16.98 2.84 -9.67
C ILE A 50 -18.22 1.93 -9.64
N ALA A 51 -18.55 1.41 -8.45
CA ALA A 51 -19.66 0.53 -8.21
C ALA A 51 -20.47 1.00 -7.00
N VAL A 52 -21.74 0.61 -6.98
CA VAL A 52 -22.72 1.06 -5.99
C VAL A 52 -23.07 -0.10 -5.06
N LEU A 53 -23.01 0.10 -3.75
CA LEU A 53 -23.33 -0.97 -2.80
C LEU A 53 -24.84 -1.26 -2.72
N ASP A 54 -25.69 -0.24 -2.87
CA ASP A 54 -27.15 -0.37 -2.76
C ASP A 54 -27.79 -0.86 -4.06
N LYS A 55 -28.41 -2.05 -4.01
CA LYS A 55 -29.09 -2.67 -5.17
C LYS A 55 -30.25 -1.84 -5.72
N ARG A 56 -30.94 -1.07 -4.88
CA ARG A 56 -32.04 -0.20 -5.33
C ARG A 56 -31.45 0.95 -6.14
N GLU A 57 -30.44 1.61 -5.60
CA GLU A 57 -29.77 2.74 -6.27
C GLU A 57 -29.15 2.32 -7.60
N GLN A 58 -28.56 1.11 -7.69
CA GLN A 58 -28.04 0.54 -8.94
C GLN A 58 -29.07 0.54 -10.08
N ARG A 59 -30.34 0.29 -9.78
CA ARG A 59 -31.43 0.18 -10.78
C ARG A 59 -32.17 1.48 -11.03
N THR A 60 -32.33 2.30 -9.99
CA THR A 60 -33.19 3.50 -10.07
C THR A 60 -32.42 4.75 -10.46
N LYS A 61 -31.13 4.85 -10.12
CA LYS A 61 -30.34 6.05 -10.40
C LYS A 61 -29.54 5.87 -11.69
N ARG A 62 -29.50 6.92 -12.50
CA ARG A 62 -28.67 6.99 -13.71
C ARG A 62 -27.24 7.40 -13.41
N TYR A 63 -27.04 8.16 -12.35
CA TYR A 63 -25.74 8.64 -11.91
C TYR A 63 -25.65 8.71 -10.38
N LEU A 64 -24.43 8.75 -9.87
CA LEU A 64 -24.09 9.06 -8.48
C LEU A 64 -22.95 10.05 -8.42
N GLU A 65 -23.00 10.92 -7.43
CA GLU A 65 -21.98 11.93 -7.19
C GLU A 65 -21.35 11.69 -5.82
N PHE A 66 -20.03 11.81 -5.78
CA PHE A 66 -19.19 11.77 -4.59
C PHE A 66 -18.40 13.06 -4.53
N GLU A 67 -18.30 13.66 -3.36
CA GLU A 67 -17.71 14.97 -3.15
C GLU A 67 -16.80 14.95 -1.94
N GLU A 68 -15.61 15.51 -2.09
CA GLU A 68 -14.64 15.63 -1.02
C GLU A 68 -13.95 17.00 -1.11
N THR A 69 -13.91 17.70 0.00
CA THR A 69 -13.07 18.88 0.17
C THR A 69 -11.69 18.47 0.69
N VAL A 70 -10.63 18.91 0.01
CA VAL A 70 -9.23 18.64 0.37
C VAL A 70 -8.46 19.96 0.40
N GLU A 71 -7.63 20.14 1.42
CA GLU A 71 -6.64 21.22 1.46
C GLU A 71 -5.43 20.85 0.61
N ILE A 72 -5.10 21.72 -0.33
CA ILE A 72 -3.87 21.69 -1.12
C ILE A 72 -3.06 22.95 -0.82
N LYS A 73 -1.78 22.97 -1.22
CA LYS A 73 -0.88 24.11 -0.96
C LYS A 73 -1.42 25.46 -1.46
N SER A 74 -2.26 25.45 -2.50
CA SER A 74 -2.88 26.65 -3.08
C SER A 74 -4.27 26.99 -2.51
N GLY A 75 -4.71 26.29 -1.46
CA GLY A 75 -5.99 26.52 -0.79
C GLY A 75 -6.89 25.28 -0.73
N THR A 76 -8.17 25.51 -0.44
CA THR A 76 -9.16 24.42 -0.36
C THR A 76 -9.74 24.12 -1.73
N VAL A 77 -9.67 22.86 -2.19
CA VAL A 77 -10.28 22.41 -3.45
C VAL A 77 -11.34 21.37 -3.17
N THR A 78 -12.54 21.65 -3.68
CA THR A 78 -13.63 20.68 -3.75
C THR A 78 -13.45 19.78 -4.96
N ARG A 79 -13.37 18.48 -4.69
CA ARG A 79 -13.25 17.41 -5.67
C ARG A 79 -14.62 16.77 -5.85
N LYS A 80 -15.07 16.62 -7.09
CA LYS A 80 -16.33 15.96 -7.41
C LYS A 80 -16.10 14.78 -8.34
N TRP A 81 -16.59 13.62 -7.97
CA TRP A 81 -16.52 12.39 -8.73
C TRP A 81 -17.93 11.92 -9.07
N THR A 82 -18.29 11.98 -10.34
CA THR A 82 -19.61 11.57 -10.82
C THR A 82 -19.48 10.32 -11.67
N ILE A 83 -20.24 9.28 -11.33
CA ILE A 83 -20.35 8.07 -12.15
C ILE A 83 -21.73 8.01 -12.80
N SER A 84 -21.76 7.70 -14.10
CA SER A 84 -22.98 7.52 -14.88
C SER A 84 -23.01 6.12 -15.48
N GLY A 85 -24.13 5.43 -15.31
CA GLY A 85 -24.30 4.03 -15.71
C GLY A 85 -25.00 3.87 -17.05
N HIS A 86 -25.19 2.60 -17.44
CA HIS A 86 -25.91 2.26 -18.66
C HIS A 86 -27.41 2.59 -18.51
N ALA A 87 -28.04 3.11 -19.57
CA ALA A 87 -29.42 3.61 -19.50
C ALA A 87 -30.46 2.56 -19.07
N LYS A 88 -30.26 1.28 -19.43
CA LYS A 88 -31.15 0.15 -19.08
C LYS A 88 -30.63 -0.67 -17.89
N GLU A 89 -29.42 -1.19 -18.01
CA GLU A 89 -28.76 -2.01 -16.97
C GLU A 89 -28.33 -1.28 -15.68
N GLY A 90 -28.32 0.05 -15.68
CA GLY A 90 -28.02 0.87 -14.51
C GLY A 90 -26.52 0.97 -14.18
N LEU A 91 -26.22 1.28 -12.92
CA LEU A 91 -24.85 1.45 -12.43
C LEU A 91 -24.16 0.10 -12.11
N PRO A 92 -22.82 0.03 -12.18
CA PRO A 92 -22.08 -1.16 -11.79
C PRO A 92 -22.34 -1.57 -10.33
N SER A 93 -22.41 -2.86 -10.10
CA SER A 93 -22.52 -3.50 -8.79
C SER A 93 -21.13 -3.90 -8.28
N PRO A 94 -20.98 -4.29 -7.00
CA PRO A 94 -19.67 -4.69 -6.47
C PRO A 94 -19.09 -5.95 -7.15
N ARG A 95 -19.95 -6.79 -7.74
CA ARG A 95 -19.46 -7.91 -8.57
C ARG A 95 -18.91 -7.45 -9.92
N ASP A 96 -19.38 -6.32 -10.42
CA ASP A 96 -18.82 -5.72 -11.64
C ASP A 96 -17.47 -5.04 -11.30
N GLU A 97 -17.29 -4.57 -10.06
CA GLU A 97 -15.98 -4.14 -9.54
C GLU A 97 -15.00 -5.33 -9.39
N ASP A 98 -15.47 -6.49 -8.92
CA ASP A 98 -14.68 -7.73 -8.92
C ASP A 98 -14.16 -8.08 -10.33
N LEU A 99 -15.04 -7.93 -11.34
CA LEU A 99 -14.69 -8.14 -12.74
C LEU A 99 -13.61 -7.16 -13.20
N TYR A 100 -13.70 -5.87 -12.83
CA TYR A 100 -12.66 -4.88 -13.11
C TYR A 100 -11.29 -5.30 -12.51
N VAL A 101 -11.26 -5.72 -11.24
CA VAL A 101 -10.02 -6.16 -10.58
C VAL A 101 -9.43 -7.40 -11.25
N GLY A 102 -10.27 -8.36 -11.64
CA GLY A 102 -9.83 -9.56 -12.36
C GLY A 102 -9.29 -9.25 -13.76
N LEU A 103 -9.85 -8.26 -14.45
CA LEU A 103 -9.33 -7.78 -15.73
C LEU A 103 -7.99 -7.06 -15.57
N MET A 104 -7.79 -6.29 -14.49
CA MET A 104 -6.51 -5.67 -14.20
C MET A 104 -5.42 -6.70 -13.82
N GLU A 105 -5.78 -7.78 -13.13
CA GLU A 105 -4.89 -8.93 -12.92
C GLU A 105 -4.40 -9.51 -14.26
N LEU A 106 -5.32 -9.79 -15.19
CA LEU A 106 -4.99 -10.27 -16.53
C LEU A 106 -4.17 -9.26 -17.36
N THR A 107 -4.42 -7.98 -17.17
CA THR A 107 -3.69 -6.89 -17.84
C THR A 107 -2.21 -6.94 -17.45
N ARG A 108 -1.92 -7.10 -16.15
CA ARG A 108 -0.54 -7.24 -15.67
C ARG A 108 0.12 -8.50 -16.23
N GLU A 109 -0.56 -9.64 -16.18
CA GLU A 109 -0.03 -10.91 -16.70
C GLU A 109 0.33 -10.85 -18.20
N GLN A 110 -0.38 -10.00 -18.97
CA GLN A 110 -0.15 -9.80 -20.40
C GLN A 110 0.77 -8.61 -20.71
N GLY A 111 1.61 -8.20 -19.76
CA GLY A 111 2.61 -7.15 -19.97
C GLY A 111 2.01 -5.74 -20.04
N ALA A 112 0.92 -5.49 -19.30
CA ALA A 112 0.35 -4.15 -19.12
C ALA A 112 -0.16 -3.52 -20.45
N THR A 113 -0.68 -4.35 -21.34
CA THR A 113 -1.15 -3.93 -22.66
C THR A 113 -2.56 -3.33 -22.62
N LYS A 114 -2.83 -2.35 -23.51
CA LYS A 114 -4.16 -1.73 -23.64
C LYS A 114 -5.26 -2.74 -23.98
N LYS A 115 -4.91 -3.77 -24.76
CA LYS A 115 -5.84 -4.81 -25.23
C LYS A 115 -5.56 -6.12 -24.51
N VAL A 116 -6.53 -6.62 -23.77
CA VAL A 116 -6.39 -7.77 -22.87
C VAL A 116 -7.23 -8.92 -23.37
N TYR A 117 -6.61 -10.07 -23.61
CA TYR A 117 -7.29 -11.27 -24.09
C TYR A 117 -7.61 -12.22 -22.94
N PHE A 118 -8.76 -12.88 -22.99
CA PHE A 118 -9.15 -13.84 -21.97
C PHE A 118 -10.08 -14.92 -22.52
N SER A 119 -10.10 -16.04 -21.80
CA SER A 119 -11.19 -17.00 -21.86
C SER A 119 -12.25 -16.60 -20.83
N ARG A 120 -13.53 -16.70 -21.20
CA ARG A 120 -14.64 -16.46 -20.28
C ARG A 120 -14.61 -17.47 -19.13
N TYR A 121 -14.28 -18.73 -19.43
CA TYR A 121 -14.08 -19.77 -18.41
C TYR A 121 -12.96 -19.41 -17.43
N ASP A 122 -11.79 -19.00 -17.93
CA ASP A 122 -10.65 -18.63 -17.07
C ASP A 122 -11.00 -17.42 -16.19
N LEU A 123 -11.64 -16.40 -16.75
CA LEU A 123 -12.07 -15.22 -16.02
C LEU A 123 -13.08 -15.56 -14.91
N LEU A 124 -14.10 -16.38 -15.19
CA LEU A 124 -15.04 -16.82 -14.15
C LEU A 124 -14.33 -17.59 -13.02
N LYS A 125 -13.38 -18.46 -13.36
CA LYS A 125 -12.60 -19.22 -12.38
C LYS A 125 -11.76 -18.29 -11.49
N ARG A 126 -11.11 -17.27 -12.07
CA ARG A 126 -10.31 -16.27 -11.33
C ARG A 126 -11.14 -15.41 -10.39
N LEU A 127 -12.36 -15.09 -10.79
CA LEU A 127 -13.34 -14.34 -9.99
C LEU A 127 -13.99 -15.21 -8.89
N GLY A 128 -13.79 -16.54 -8.93
CA GLY A 128 -14.45 -17.49 -8.03
C GLY A 128 -15.94 -17.65 -8.29
N TRP A 129 -16.41 -17.35 -9.51
CA TRP A 129 -17.82 -17.48 -9.89
C TRP A 129 -18.14 -18.92 -10.30
N PRO A 130 -19.37 -19.41 -10.04
CA PRO A 130 -19.75 -20.76 -10.45
C PRO A 130 -19.80 -20.85 -11.98
N ILE A 131 -19.33 -21.98 -12.54
CA ILE A 131 -19.33 -22.20 -13.99
C ILE A 131 -20.73 -22.67 -14.41
N ASN A 132 -21.61 -21.71 -14.70
CA ASN A 132 -22.97 -21.94 -15.18
C ASN A 132 -23.44 -20.80 -16.09
N GLN A 133 -24.51 -21.04 -16.86
CA GLN A 133 -25.04 -20.07 -17.81
C GLN A 133 -25.32 -18.70 -17.18
N SER A 134 -25.93 -18.68 -15.98
CA SER A 134 -26.22 -17.45 -15.26
C SER A 134 -24.98 -16.60 -14.96
N SER A 135 -23.83 -17.22 -14.70
CA SER A 135 -22.58 -16.51 -14.45
C SER A 135 -21.94 -15.99 -15.74
N TYR A 136 -22.11 -16.68 -16.86
CA TYR A 136 -21.73 -16.16 -18.18
C TYR A 136 -22.61 -14.97 -18.60
N ASP A 137 -23.92 -15.05 -18.40
CA ASP A 137 -24.84 -13.94 -18.68
C ASP A 137 -24.49 -12.72 -17.80
N ARG A 138 -24.13 -12.97 -16.54
CA ARG A 138 -23.70 -11.92 -15.61
C ARG A 138 -22.37 -11.30 -16.01
N LEU A 139 -21.42 -12.09 -16.51
CA LEU A 139 -20.15 -11.58 -17.04
C LEU A 139 -20.40 -10.61 -18.18
N GLU A 140 -21.27 -10.97 -19.11
CA GLU A 140 -21.66 -10.11 -20.24
C GLU A 140 -22.34 -8.82 -19.77
N GLN A 141 -23.28 -8.90 -18.82
CA GLN A 141 -23.90 -7.73 -18.20
C GLN A 141 -22.88 -6.84 -17.49
N GLY A 142 -21.91 -7.42 -16.78
CA GLY A 142 -20.86 -6.69 -16.09
C GLY A 142 -19.97 -5.92 -17.07
N LEU A 143 -19.54 -6.56 -18.16
CA LEU A 143 -18.77 -5.91 -19.23
C LEU A 143 -19.57 -4.78 -19.91
N LEU A 144 -20.86 -5.00 -20.18
CA LEU A 144 -21.74 -3.96 -20.72
C LEU A 144 -21.80 -2.74 -19.78
N LYS A 145 -22.01 -2.95 -18.48
CA LYS A 145 -22.04 -1.86 -17.49
C LYS A 145 -20.71 -1.13 -17.37
N LEU A 146 -19.58 -1.85 -17.32
CA LEU A 146 -18.24 -1.25 -17.23
C LEU A 146 -17.84 -0.50 -18.49
N SER A 147 -18.25 -0.97 -19.68
CA SER A 147 -18.01 -0.26 -20.95
C SER A 147 -18.84 1.00 -21.10
N SER A 148 -20.04 1.02 -20.51
CA SER A 148 -20.93 2.18 -20.52
C SER A 148 -20.73 3.10 -19.31
N LEU A 149 -19.86 2.72 -18.38
CA LEU A 149 -19.55 3.52 -17.20
C LEU A 149 -18.77 4.76 -17.65
N HIS A 150 -19.38 5.93 -17.47
CA HIS A 150 -18.72 7.21 -17.65
C HIS A 150 -18.41 7.83 -16.30
N VAL A 151 -17.16 8.24 -16.12
CA VAL A 151 -16.67 8.96 -14.95
C VAL A 151 -16.44 10.41 -15.34
N ASN A 152 -17.03 11.34 -14.60
CA ASN A 152 -16.71 12.76 -14.67
C ASN A 152 -16.09 13.19 -13.34
N ALA A 153 -14.78 13.41 -13.35
CA ALA A 153 -13.98 13.78 -12.20
C ALA A 153 -13.62 15.27 -12.31
N VAL A 154 -14.27 16.13 -11.54
CA VAL A 154 -13.97 17.57 -11.48
C VAL A 154 -12.98 17.82 -10.35
N ASN A 155 -11.76 18.25 -10.70
CA ASN A 155 -10.62 18.43 -9.79
C ASN A 155 -10.32 17.20 -8.90
N ALA A 156 -10.80 16.02 -9.30
CA ALA A 156 -10.75 14.80 -8.50
C ALA A 156 -9.74 13.79 -9.06
N TYR A 157 -9.45 13.86 -10.35
CA TYR A 157 -8.49 12.98 -11.00
C TYR A 157 -7.08 13.52 -10.75
N VAL A 158 -6.20 12.70 -10.19
CA VAL A 158 -4.79 13.07 -10.01
C VAL A 158 -4.01 12.53 -11.20
N ASP A 159 -3.32 13.42 -11.92
CA ASP A 159 -2.45 13.04 -13.04
C ASP A 159 -1.07 12.56 -12.56
N SER A 160 -0.23 12.12 -13.50
CA SER A 160 1.15 11.70 -13.21
C SER A 160 2.02 12.82 -12.63
N GLY A 161 1.64 14.09 -12.83
CA GLY A 161 2.29 15.25 -12.23
C GLY A 161 1.90 15.50 -10.77
N GLY A 162 0.92 14.75 -10.25
CA GLY A 162 0.39 14.89 -8.90
C GLY A 162 -0.67 16.00 -8.77
N ASN A 163 -1.10 16.60 -9.87
CA ASN A 163 -2.05 17.72 -9.85
C ASN A 163 -3.49 17.21 -9.99
N PRO A 164 -4.44 17.75 -9.19
CA PRO A 164 -5.86 17.50 -9.41
C PRO A 164 -6.32 18.17 -10.70
N VAL A 165 -6.88 17.39 -11.62
CA VAL A 165 -7.39 17.83 -12.91
C VAL A 165 -8.84 17.42 -13.11
N THR A 166 -9.52 18.10 -14.03
CA THR A 166 -10.87 17.77 -14.44
C THR A 166 -10.86 16.88 -15.69
N VAL A 167 -11.46 15.69 -15.60
CA VAL A 167 -11.45 14.68 -16.66
C VAL A 167 -12.80 13.97 -16.77
N GLY A 168 -13.30 13.86 -18.00
CA GLY A 168 -14.35 12.92 -18.39
C GLY A 168 -13.73 11.69 -19.05
N MET A 169 -14.07 10.49 -18.61
CA MET A 169 -13.50 9.26 -19.15
C MET A 169 -14.44 8.05 -19.05
N THR A 170 -14.22 7.08 -19.92
CA THR A 170 -14.75 5.72 -19.78
C THR A 170 -13.69 4.79 -19.21
N VAL A 171 -14.10 3.65 -18.66
CA VAL A 171 -13.17 2.64 -18.14
C VAL A 171 -12.77 1.63 -19.24
N ILE A 172 -13.75 1.00 -19.87
CA ILE A 172 -13.55 0.08 -21.00
C ILE A 172 -14.03 0.74 -22.28
N GLN A 173 -13.17 0.80 -23.29
CA GLN A 173 -13.49 1.38 -24.60
C GLN A 173 -14.26 0.38 -25.48
N GLU A 174 -13.85 -0.89 -25.48
CA GLU A 174 -14.45 -1.95 -26.28
C GLU A 174 -14.37 -3.28 -25.54
N TYR A 175 -15.34 -4.16 -25.72
CA TYR A 175 -15.21 -5.58 -25.38
C TYR A 175 -15.78 -6.44 -26.49
N LYS A 176 -15.19 -7.62 -26.70
CA LYS A 176 -15.65 -8.60 -27.67
C LYS A 176 -15.64 -9.98 -27.05
N LEU A 177 -16.82 -10.62 -27.03
CA LEU A 177 -17.00 -11.97 -26.54
C LEU A 177 -17.11 -12.95 -27.70
N HIS A 178 -16.28 -13.99 -27.67
CA HIS A 178 -16.31 -15.08 -28.63
C HIS A 178 -16.89 -16.33 -27.99
N LYS A 179 -17.64 -17.12 -28.77
CA LYS A 179 -18.08 -18.46 -28.34
C LYS A 179 -16.88 -19.39 -28.35
N GLU A 180 -16.61 -20.01 -27.21
CA GLU A 180 -15.47 -20.90 -27.01
C GLU A 180 -15.78 -22.28 -27.58
N ASN A 181 -15.89 -22.36 -28.91
CA ASN A 181 -16.16 -23.60 -29.62
C ASN A 181 -14.90 -23.94 -30.43
N ALA A 182 -14.14 -24.93 -29.96
CA ALA A 182 -12.92 -25.52 -30.57
C ALA A 182 -11.59 -24.76 -30.43
N ASN A 183 -10.50 -25.54 -30.50
CA ASN A 183 -9.09 -25.18 -30.25
C ASN A 183 -8.49 -24.04 -31.10
N SER A 184 -9.27 -23.39 -31.98
CA SER A 184 -8.82 -22.24 -32.79
C SER A 184 -9.75 -21.02 -32.73
N ALA A 185 -10.70 -20.97 -31.80
CA ALA A 185 -11.56 -19.80 -31.64
C ALA A 185 -10.75 -18.57 -31.18
N PRO A 186 -10.98 -17.37 -31.74
CA PRO A 186 -10.34 -16.15 -31.26
C PRO A 186 -10.71 -15.91 -29.79
N LYS A 187 -9.72 -15.59 -28.96
CA LYS A 187 -9.94 -15.28 -27.54
C LYS A 187 -10.82 -14.04 -27.41
N SER A 188 -11.71 -14.04 -26.41
CA SER A 188 -12.45 -12.83 -26.04
C SER A 188 -11.47 -11.76 -25.59
N TYR A 189 -11.82 -10.49 -25.74
CA TYR A 189 -10.92 -9.40 -25.33
C TYR A 189 -11.67 -8.17 -24.85
N ILE A 190 -10.96 -7.33 -24.10
CA ILE A 190 -11.33 -5.95 -23.85
C ILE A 190 -10.25 -5.00 -24.36
N VAL A 191 -10.63 -3.76 -24.58
CA VAL A 191 -9.73 -2.63 -24.85
C VAL A 191 -9.99 -1.61 -23.76
N TRP A 192 -8.97 -1.33 -22.94
CA TRP A 192 -9.03 -0.25 -21.95
C TRP A 192 -9.17 1.11 -22.65
N SER A 193 -9.80 2.07 -22.00
CA SER A 193 -9.78 3.45 -22.52
C SER A 193 -8.36 4.01 -22.58
N ASP A 194 -8.13 5.01 -23.43
CA ASP A 194 -6.81 5.65 -23.55
C ASP A 194 -6.31 6.20 -22.21
N ARG A 195 -7.21 6.64 -21.34
CA ARG A 195 -6.86 7.15 -20.01
C ARG A 195 -6.34 6.03 -19.10
N ILE A 196 -7.05 4.90 -19.04
CA ILE A 196 -6.61 3.75 -18.24
C ILE A 196 -5.31 3.18 -18.80
N ALA A 197 -5.18 3.07 -20.14
CA ALA A 197 -3.95 2.66 -20.78
C ALA A 197 -2.77 3.61 -20.46
N GLN A 198 -3.02 4.92 -20.42
CA GLN A 198 -2.02 5.90 -20.00
C GLN A 198 -1.62 5.66 -18.53
N SER A 199 -2.57 5.52 -17.60
CA SER A 199 -2.26 5.22 -16.19
C SER A 199 -1.43 3.94 -16.05
N ILE A 200 -1.72 2.91 -16.84
CA ILE A 200 -0.95 1.66 -16.87
C ILE A 200 0.49 1.92 -17.36
N SER A 201 0.66 2.67 -18.46
CA SER A 201 1.97 2.98 -19.03
C SER A 201 2.83 3.94 -18.19
N SER A 202 2.18 4.87 -17.47
CA SER A 202 2.82 5.87 -16.62
C SER A 202 3.03 5.38 -15.18
N GLN A 203 2.86 4.08 -14.92
CA GLN A 203 2.92 3.48 -13.58
C GLN A 203 2.03 4.16 -12.54
N PHE A 204 0.94 4.81 -12.96
CA PHE A 204 -0.08 5.39 -12.08
C PHE A 204 -1.07 4.30 -11.61
N ILE A 205 -0.50 3.17 -11.22
CA ILE A 205 -1.16 1.93 -10.87
C ILE A 205 -0.45 1.33 -9.67
N LYS A 206 -1.20 0.79 -8.71
CA LYS A 206 -0.63 0.09 -7.55
C LYS A 206 -0.69 -1.40 -7.76
N ARG A 207 0.37 -2.11 -7.36
CA ARG A 207 0.31 -3.58 -7.23
C ARG A 207 -0.71 -3.94 -6.15
N LEU A 208 -1.65 -4.82 -6.50
CA LEU A 208 -2.71 -5.28 -5.62
C LEU A 208 -2.51 -6.78 -5.36
N ASP A 209 -2.70 -7.21 -4.12
CA ASP A 209 -2.83 -8.63 -3.84
C ASP A 209 -4.25 -9.11 -4.20
N SER A 210 -4.41 -9.62 -5.42
CA SER A 210 -5.69 -10.12 -5.91
C SER A 210 -6.17 -11.33 -5.11
N SER A 211 -5.25 -12.20 -4.66
CA SER A 211 -5.63 -13.35 -3.83
C SER A 211 -6.29 -12.91 -2.53
N PHE A 212 -5.73 -11.88 -1.86
CA PHE A 212 -6.35 -11.27 -0.69
C PHE A 212 -7.70 -10.62 -1.03
N TYR A 213 -7.74 -9.81 -2.09
CA TYR A 213 -8.96 -9.11 -2.52
C TYR A 213 -10.12 -10.09 -2.73
N PHE A 214 -9.90 -11.18 -3.48
CA PHE A 214 -10.94 -12.16 -3.79
C PHE A 214 -11.28 -13.07 -2.60
N ASP A 215 -10.39 -13.20 -1.62
CA ASP A 215 -10.67 -13.94 -0.39
C ASP A 215 -11.60 -13.15 0.55
N LEU A 216 -11.65 -11.81 0.45
CA LEU A 216 -12.58 -10.97 1.22
C LEU A 216 -14.05 -11.30 0.88
N SER A 217 -14.85 -11.51 1.93
CA SER A 217 -16.25 -11.94 1.81
C SER A 217 -17.20 -10.78 1.57
N SER A 218 -16.95 -9.63 2.20
CA SER A 218 -17.82 -8.47 2.11
C SER A 218 -17.44 -7.52 0.95
N PRO A 219 -18.39 -7.06 0.12
CA PRO A 219 -18.17 -5.98 -0.83
C PRO A 219 -17.59 -4.71 -0.18
N ILE A 220 -17.98 -4.42 1.06
CA ILE A 220 -17.47 -3.27 1.81
C ILE A 220 -16.01 -3.49 2.18
N ALA A 221 -15.62 -4.71 2.58
CA ALA A 221 -14.22 -5.03 2.90
C ALA A 221 -13.32 -4.91 1.67
N LYS A 222 -13.78 -5.40 0.52
CA LYS A 222 -13.09 -5.25 -0.77
C LYS A 222 -12.87 -3.79 -1.14
N ARG A 223 -13.91 -2.96 -1.00
CA ARG A 223 -13.84 -1.53 -1.28
C ARG A 223 -12.92 -0.79 -0.30
N LEU A 224 -13.03 -1.11 1.00
CA LEU A 224 -12.12 -0.61 2.04
C LEU A 224 -10.67 -0.98 1.74
N PHE A 225 -10.40 -2.22 1.34
CA PHE A 225 -9.04 -2.65 1.01
C PHE A 225 -8.44 -1.82 -0.13
N ARG A 226 -9.17 -1.65 -1.25
CA ARG A 226 -8.70 -0.79 -2.36
C ARG A 226 -8.42 0.64 -1.91
N TYR A 227 -9.36 1.22 -1.17
CA TYR A 227 -9.25 2.59 -0.68
C TYR A 227 -8.08 2.76 0.31
N LEU A 228 -8.04 1.96 1.37
CA LEU A 228 -7.04 2.06 2.43
C LEU A 228 -5.65 1.73 1.91
N ASP A 229 -5.51 0.71 1.07
CA ASP A 229 -4.21 0.36 0.52
C ASP A 229 -3.64 1.53 -0.29
N ARG A 230 -4.49 2.25 -1.04
CA ARG A 230 -4.10 3.49 -1.72
C ARG A 230 -3.79 4.64 -0.76
N ARG A 231 -4.57 4.83 0.30
CA ARG A 231 -4.40 5.96 1.25
C ARG A 231 -3.19 5.81 2.14
N PHE A 232 -2.89 4.60 2.60
CA PHE A 232 -1.70 4.34 3.41
C PHE A 232 -0.42 4.66 2.62
N GLY A 233 -0.32 4.27 1.34
CA GLY A 233 0.93 4.44 0.61
C GLY A 233 2.09 3.75 1.34
N LYS A 234 3.06 4.56 1.82
CA LYS A 234 4.19 4.13 2.66
C LYS A 234 3.91 4.23 4.17
N ASP A 235 2.86 4.97 4.56
CA ASP A 235 2.49 5.19 5.94
C ASP A 235 1.75 3.98 6.52
N THR A 236 1.76 3.89 7.84
CA THR A 236 1.14 2.79 8.61
C THR A 236 -0.06 3.24 9.40
N TYR A 237 -0.35 4.53 9.36
CA TYR A 237 -1.42 5.16 10.10
C TYR A 237 -2.20 6.10 9.18
N PHE A 238 -3.53 6.05 9.30
CA PHE A 238 -4.42 6.91 8.53
C PHE A 238 -5.72 7.13 9.32
N PHE A 239 -6.25 8.34 9.27
CA PHE A 239 -7.53 8.67 9.91
C PHE A 239 -8.45 9.44 8.96
N ILE A 240 -9.75 9.30 9.17
CA ILE A 240 -10.78 9.97 8.36
C ILE A 240 -12.11 10.03 9.13
N SER A 241 -12.93 11.03 8.83
CA SER A 241 -14.32 11.07 9.31
C SER A 241 -15.11 9.85 8.79
N ILE A 242 -15.90 9.24 9.68
CA ILE A 242 -16.72 8.05 9.36
C ILE A 242 -17.70 8.35 8.21
N GLN A 243 -18.34 9.52 8.22
CA GLN A 243 -19.31 9.89 7.18
C GLN A 243 -18.63 10.04 5.82
N LYS A 244 -17.48 10.71 5.79
CA LYS A 244 -16.67 10.91 4.58
C LYS A 244 -16.21 9.57 4.00
N LEU A 245 -15.68 8.68 4.85
CA LEU A 245 -15.32 7.33 4.43
C LEU A 245 -16.53 6.58 3.86
N ALA A 246 -17.62 6.53 4.61
CA ALA A 246 -18.81 5.76 4.28
C ALA A 246 -19.46 6.20 2.97
N PHE A 247 -19.71 7.50 2.82
CA PHE A 247 -20.49 8.03 1.71
C PHE A 247 -19.63 8.27 0.48
N GLU A 248 -18.43 8.83 0.65
CA GLU A 248 -17.64 9.35 -0.47
C GLU A 248 -16.66 8.33 -1.05
N HIS A 249 -16.15 7.40 -0.21
CA HIS A 249 -15.11 6.45 -0.63
C HIS A 249 -15.58 4.99 -0.67
N ILE A 250 -16.53 4.63 0.20
CA ILE A 250 -17.12 3.29 0.24
C ILE A 250 -18.41 3.21 -0.59
N GLY A 251 -19.13 4.33 -0.76
CA GLY A 251 -20.35 4.40 -1.55
C GLY A 251 -21.58 3.84 -0.84
N LEU A 252 -21.66 4.00 0.49
CA LEU A 252 -22.89 3.79 1.25
C LEU A 252 -23.90 4.90 0.94
N SER A 253 -25.20 4.58 1.04
CA SER A 253 -26.25 5.56 0.78
C SER A 253 -26.24 6.67 1.84
N ARG A 254 -26.30 7.93 1.37
CA ARG A 254 -26.48 9.13 2.22
C ARG A 254 -27.83 9.18 2.93
N GLY A 255 -28.75 8.26 2.60
CA GLY A 255 -30.01 8.11 3.34
C GLY A 255 -29.86 7.59 4.76
N ILE A 256 -28.68 7.08 5.14
CA ILE A 256 -28.40 6.60 6.50
C ILE A 256 -28.16 7.80 7.42
N LYS A 257 -29.10 8.05 8.34
CA LYS A 257 -29.08 9.24 9.21
C LYS A 257 -28.11 9.16 10.39
N TYR A 258 -27.85 7.96 10.90
CA TYR A 258 -27.11 7.77 12.16
C TYR A 258 -25.76 7.11 11.94
N THR A 259 -24.69 7.67 12.52
CA THR A 259 -23.33 7.10 12.48
C THR A 259 -23.29 5.68 13.02
N SER A 260 -24.11 5.34 14.01
CA SER A 260 -24.21 3.96 14.54
C SER A 260 -24.66 2.93 13.49
N GLN A 261 -25.59 3.29 12.60
CA GLN A 261 -26.04 2.43 11.51
C GLN A 261 -24.98 2.29 10.42
N VAL A 262 -24.20 3.35 10.18
CA VAL A 262 -23.03 3.29 9.30
C VAL A 262 -22.00 2.32 9.87
N MET A 263 -21.66 2.46 11.15
CA MET A 263 -20.72 1.57 11.84
C MET A 263 -21.19 0.12 11.87
N GLN A 264 -22.50 -0.13 12.06
CA GLN A 264 -23.05 -1.49 11.97
C GLN A 264 -22.76 -2.18 10.62
N ARG A 265 -22.60 -1.41 9.54
CA ARG A 265 -22.21 -1.93 8.21
C ARG A 265 -20.70 -1.99 8.02
N LEU A 266 -19.93 -1.06 8.59
CA LEU A 266 -18.48 -0.99 8.44
C LEU A 266 -17.74 -1.98 9.35
N THR A 267 -18.16 -2.12 10.60
CA THR A 267 -17.48 -2.94 11.63
C THR A 267 -17.21 -4.37 11.16
N PRO A 268 -18.16 -5.13 10.61
CA PRO A 268 -17.87 -6.49 10.15
C PRO A 268 -16.79 -6.56 9.07
N ALA A 269 -16.73 -5.56 8.19
CA ALA A 269 -15.73 -5.47 7.14
C ALA A 269 -14.35 -5.07 7.68
N LEU A 270 -14.32 -4.18 8.67
CA LEU A 270 -13.08 -3.77 9.34
C LEU A 270 -12.48 -4.90 10.17
N ASP A 271 -13.32 -5.63 10.89
CA ASP A 271 -12.92 -6.80 11.68
C ASP A 271 -12.40 -7.92 10.77
N GLU A 272 -12.98 -8.08 9.58
CA GLU A 272 -12.44 -8.99 8.55
C GLU A 272 -11.02 -8.57 8.12
N LEU A 273 -10.77 -7.27 7.90
CA LEU A 273 -9.44 -6.77 7.51
C LEU A 273 -8.39 -6.94 8.62
N VAL A 274 -8.79 -6.84 9.89
CA VAL A 274 -7.93 -7.14 11.04
C VAL A 274 -7.67 -8.65 11.16
N ALA A 275 -8.74 -9.45 11.08
CA ALA A 275 -8.64 -10.91 11.16
C ALA A 275 -7.70 -11.48 10.09
N LYS A 276 -7.68 -10.88 8.89
CA LYS A 276 -6.80 -11.28 7.79
C LYS A 276 -5.47 -10.52 7.75
N GLN A 277 -5.09 -9.82 8.82
CA GLN A 277 -3.78 -9.20 9.02
C GLN A 277 -3.42 -8.09 8.02
N PHE A 278 -4.41 -7.49 7.35
CA PHE A 278 -4.18 -6.25 6.58
C PHE A 278 -4.07 -5.04 7.51
N LEU A 279 -4.98 -4.96 8.47
CA LEU A 279 -4.93 -4.02 9.57
C LEU A 279 -4.43 -4.72 10.85
N VAL A 280 -3.72 -3.99 11.69
CA VAL A 280 -3.40 -4.41 13.06
C VAL A 280 -4.61 -4.14 13.96
N LYS A 281 -5.18 -2.94 13.84
CA LYS A 281 -6.38 -2.51 14.57
C LYS A 281 -7.04 -1.32 13.88
N TRP A 282 -8.25 -1.02 14.30
CA TRP A 282 -8.94 0.23 13.99
C TRP A 282 -9.55 0.78 15.28
N GLU A 283 -9.61 2.09 15.42
CA GLU A 283 -10.15 2.77 16.60
C GLU A 283 -11.09 3.89 16.18
N ARG A 284 -12.12 4.14 16.97
CA ARG A 284 -13.04 5.26 16.77
C ARG A 284 -12.87 6.25 17.90
N ASP A 285 -12.69 7.52 17.57
CA ASP A 285 -12.72 8.62 18.51
C ASP A 285 -14.14 9.18 18.70
N SER A 286 -14.31 9.91 19.80
CA SER A 286 -15.46 10.72 20.19
C SER A 286 -15.94 11.69 19.09
N ASN A 287 -15.06 12.17 18.23
CA ASN A 287 -15.37 13.10 17.14
C ASN A 287 -15.86 12.44 15.83
N ASP A 288 -16.36 11.21 15.87
CA ASP A 288 -16.77 10.45 14.67
C ASP A 288 -15.64 10.30 13.61
N VAL A 289 -14.41 10.23 14.09
CA VAL A 289 -13.20 9.93 13.31
C VAL A 289 -12.82 8.47 13.54
N ILE A 290 -12.45 7.79 12.46
CA ILE A 290 -11.90 6.43 12.51
C ILE A 290 -10.42 6.45 12.16
N HIS A 291 -9.64 5.75 12.98
CA HIS A 291 -8.20 5.60 12.91
C HIS A 291 -7.86 4.18 12.48
N PHE A 292 -6.95 4.04 11.53
CA PHE A 292 -6.53 2.76 10.97
C PHE A 292 -5.04 2.57 11.16
N TYR A 293 -4.65 1.36 11.56
CA TYR A 293 -3.27 0.96 11.73
C TYR A 293 -2.97 -0.21 10.79
N LYS A 294 -2.15 0.02 9.76
CA LYS A 294 -1.75 -0.98 8.76
C LYS A 294 -0.71 -1.93 9.32
N ASN A 295 -0.80 -3.20 8.92
CA ASN A 295 0.29 -4.13 9.13
C ASN A 295 1.44 -3.83 8.14
N GLN A 296 2.59 -3.40 8.67
CA GLN A 296 3.79 -3.09 7.87
C GLN A 296 4.24 -4.25 6.98
N HIS A 297 4.09 -5.48 7.48
CA HIS A 297 4.50 -6.70 6.77
C HIS A 297 3.48 -7.18 5.75
N PHE A 298 2.32 -6.54 5.62
CA PHE A 298 1.33 -6.95 4.62
C PHE A 298 1.88 -6.81 3.19
N GLY A 299 2.74 -5.83 2.92
CA GLY A 299 3.34 -5.63 1.59
C GLY A 299 4.35 -6.72 1.21
N ASP A 300 4.99 -7.34 2.20
CA ASP A 300 6.05 -8.34 2.02
C ASP A 300 5.56 -9.52 1.18
N ARG A 301 4.28 -9.91 1.30
CA ARG A 301 3.69 -11.00 0.52
C ARG A 301 3.69 -10.75 -1.00
N ILE A 302 3.51 -9.48 -1.41
CA ILE A 302 3.55 -9.09 -2.82
C ILE A 302 5.02 -9.13 -3.26
N GLN A 303 5.93 -8.50 -2.50
CA GLN A 303 7.36 -8.49 -2.80
C GLN A 303 7.96 -9.90 -2.92
N MET A 304 7.61 -10.81 -2.00
CA MET A 304 8.06 -12.20 -2.01
C MET A 304 7.51 -13.03 -3.18
N SER A 305 6.44 -12.57 -3.83
CA SER A 305 5.80 -13.25 -4.96
C SER A 305 6.25 -12.74 -6.33
N LEU A 306 7.00 -11.64 -6.37
CA LEU A 306 7.51 -11.05 -7.60
C LEU A 306 8.76 -11.79 -8.13
N PRO A 307 8.96 -11.83 -9.45
CA PRO A 307 10.23 -12.23 -10.05
C PRO A 307 11.40 -11.40 -9.50
N MET A 308 12.57 -12.03 -9.32
CA MET A 308 13.72 -11.37 -8.67
C MET A 308 14.21 -10.14 -9.42
N ASP A 309 14.12 -10.12 -10.74
CA ASP A 309 14.39 -8.97 -11.60
C ASP A 309 13.43 -7.80 -11.31
N GLU A 310 12.12 -8.04 -11.13
CA GLU A 310 11.18 -6.99 -10.71
C GLU A 310 11.42 -6.50 -9.27
N VAL A 311 11.88 -7.40 -8.39
CA VAL A 311 12.24 -7.08 -7.00
C VAL A 311 13.52 -6.24 -6.95
N MET A 312 14.54 -6.63 -7.73
CA MET A 312 15.79 -5.89 -7.87
C MET A 312 15.57 -4.54 -8.53
N ILE A 313 14.73 -4.44 -9.57
CA ILE A 313 14.31 -3.15 -10.14
C ILE A 313 13.59 -2.30 -9.09
N SER A 314 12.72 -2.89 -8.24
CA SER A 314 12.08 -2.12 -7.18
C SER A 314 13.07 -1.64 -6.12
N TYR A 315 14.14 -2.39 -5.82
CA TYR A 315 15.22 -1.93 -4.93
C TYR A 315 16.12 -0.89 -5.61
N GLU A 316 16.40 -1.03 -6.90
CA GLU A 316 17.18 -0.06 -7.70
C GLU A 316 16.40 1.25 -7.89
N GLU A 317 15.11 1.22 -8.21
CA GLU A 317 14.21 2.39 -8.24
C GLU A 317 13.97 2.97 -6.84
N GLU A 318 13.97 2.15 -5.78
CA GLU A 318 13.91 2.61 -4.39
C GLU A 318 15.18 3.35 -3.94
N ASP A 319 16.32 3.15 -4.63
CA ASP A 319 17.61 3.82 -4.36
C ASP A 319 17.98 4.91 -5.39
N LEU A 320 17.42 4.88 -6.59
CA LEU A 320 17.59 5.95 -7.58
C LEU A 320 16.75 7.19 -7.22
N PRO A 321 17.28 8.42 -7.39
CA PRO A 321 16.47 9.64 -7.32
C PRO A 321 15.42 9.64 -8.45
N ASN A 322 14.34 10.40 -8.28
CA ASN A 322 13.36 10.63 -9.35
C ASN A 322 14.06 10.97 -10.69
N LYS A 323 13.57 10.44 -11.81
CA LYS A 323 14.12 10.63 -13.15
C LYS A 323 14.40 12.10 -13.50
N GLU A 324 13.52 13.03 -13.09
CA GLU A 324 13.74 14.48 -13.27
C GLU A 324 14.97 15.03 -12.51
N ILE A 325 15.33 14.39 -11.39
CA ILE A 325 16.55 14.69 -10.64
C ILE A 325 17.76 14.09 -11.35
N VAL A 326 17.65 12.84 -11.84
CA VAL A 326 18.75 12.13 -12.53
C VAL A 326 19.16 12.83 -13.82
N ASP A 327 18.21 13.44 -14.52
CA ASP A 327 18.45 14.18 -15.77
C ASP A 327 19.11 15.57 -15.53
N ASN A 328 19.22 16.03 -14.28
CA ASN A 328 19.78 17.34 -13.91
C ASN A 328 20.99 17.19 -12.96
N SER A 329 22.20 17.38 -13.50
CA SER A 329 23.46 17.22 -12.74
C SER A 329 23.56 18.08 -11.47
N LYS A 330 22.98 19.29 -11.47
CA LYS A 330 22.91 20.15 -10.28
C LYS A 330 21.93 19.61 -9.24
N ALA A 331 20.79 19.10 -9.68
CA ALA A 331 19.78 18.50 -8.81
C ALA A 331 20.33 17.25 -8.11
N VAL A 332 21.08 16.39 -8.81
CA VAL A 332 21.77 15.24 -8.21
C VAL A 332 22.77 15.66 -7.12
N ALA A 333 23.55 16.71 -7.37
CA ALA A 333 24.52 17.21 -6.39
C ALA A 333 23.82 17.72 -5.12
N ILE A 334 22.79 18.54 -5.27
CA ILE A 334 22.00 19.07 -4.14
C ILE A 334 21.31 17.94 -3.38
N PHE A 335 20.73 16.97 -4.10
CA PHE A 335 20.10 15.80 -3.50
C PHE A 335 21.07 15.02 -2.59
N ASN A 336 22.27 14.74 -3.08
CA ASN A 336 23.31 14.07 -2.30
C ASN A 336 23.78 14.90 -1.10
N MET A 337 23.83 16.24 -1.23
CA MET A 337 24.17 17.13 -0.12
C MET A 337 23.09 17.14 0.98
N LEU A 338 21.80 17.12 0.62
CA LEU A 338 20.69 17.02 1.59
C LEU A 338 20.72 15.69 2.35
N ILE A 339 20.97 14.57 1.64
CA ILE A 339 21.13 13.25 2.27
C ILE A 339 22.34 13.23 3.21
N LYS A 340 23.47 13.82 2.80
CA LYS A 340 24.67 13.95 3.64
C LYS A 340 24.38 14.70 4.94
N HIS A 341 23.45 15.64 4.94
CA HIS A 341 22.99 16.38 6.12
C HIS A 341 21.85 15.70 6.89
N ARG A 342 21.59 14.41 6.60
CA ARG A 342 20.61 13.53 7.27
C ARG A 342 19.14 13.89 7.00
N LEU A 343 18.83 14.52 5.88
CA LEU A 343 17.44 14.59 5.43
C LEU A 343 17.00 13.22 4.91
N MET A 344 15.76 12.84 5.22
CA MET A 344 15.16 11.64 4.65
C MET A 344 15.11 11.74 3.12
N LYS A 345 15.36 10.62 2.44
CA LYS A 345 15.35 10.54 0.97
C LYS A 345 14.09 11.16 0.36
N SER A 346 12.92 10.80 0.87
CA SER A 346 11.62 11.31 0.41
C SER A 346 11.44 12.82 0.59
N VAL A 347 12.08 13.42 1.60
CA VAL A 347 12.04 14.87 1.86
C VAL A 347 13.03 15.58 0.94
N ALA A 348 14.24 15.04 0.78
CA ALA A 348 15.24 15.55 -0.15
C ALA A 348 14.74 15.52 -1.61
N GLU A 349 14.07 14.44 -2.04
CA GLU A 349 13.44 14.35 -3.36
C GLU A 349 12.39 15.45 -3.56
N LYS A 350 11.48 15.64 -2.59
CA LYS A 350 10.45 16.69 -2.66
C LYS A 350 11.06 18.08 -2.77
N ILE A 351 12.10 18.38 -1.99
CA ILE A 351 12.80 19.67 -2.00
C ILE A 351 13.45 19.92 -3.35
N VAL A 352 14.19 18.94 -3.87
CA VAL A 352 14.92 19.09 -5.14
C VAL A 352 13.94 19.19 -6.32
N LEU A 353 12.85 18.41 -6.33
CA LEU A 353 11.82 18.50 -7.36
C LEU A 353 11.09 19.85 -7.33
N ALA A 354 10.80 20.38 -6.14
CA ALA A 354 10.26 21.74 -6.02
C ALA A 354 11.25 22.77 -6.56
N GLY A 355 12.54 22.62 -6.22
CA GLY A 355 13.62 23.48 -6.71
C GLY A 355 13.82 23.45 -8.22
N ILE A 356 13.62 22.31 -8.87
CA ILE A 356 13.63 22.18 -10.34
C ILE A 356 12.44 22.96 -10.93
N LYS A 357 11.23 22.75 -10.39
CA LYS A 357 10.00 23.39 -10.89
C LYS A 357 10.02 24.91 -10.74
N GLU A 358 10.57 25.39 -9.64
CA GLU A 358 10.62 26.81 -9.28
C GLU A 358 11.93 27.50 -9.73
N SER A 359 12.83 26.77 -10.38
CA SER A 359 14.18 27.26 -10.74
C SER A 359 14.98 27.82 -9.56
N SER A 360 14.74 27.29 -8.35
CA SER A 360 15.31 27.77 -7.08
C SER A 360 16.44 26.89 -6.53
N LEU A 361 16.99 25.97 -7.34
CA LEU A 361 18.10 25.09 -6.95
C LEU A 361 19.31 25.84 -6.36
N SER A 362 19.65 27.02 -6.90
CA SER A 362 20.75 27.85 -6.39
C SER A 362 20.48 28.39 -4.97
N SER A 363 19.21 28.66 -4.64
CA SER A 363 18.80 29.11 -3.30
C SER A 363 18.91 27.99 -2.28
N ILE A 364 18.57 26.75 -2.68
CA ILE A 364 18.74 25.55 -1.85
C ILE A 364 20.23 25.31 -1.57
N GLU A 365 21.08 25.46 -2.59
CA GLU A 365 22.54 25.37 -2.44
C GLU A 365 23.09 26.43 -1.48
N ALA A 366 22.60 27.67 -1.57
CA ALA A 366 22.97 28.75 -0.65
C ALA A 366 22.55 28.45 0.81
N ALA A 367 21.36 27.89 1.01
CA ALA A 367 20.90 27.47 2.33
C ALA A 367 21.76 26.35 2.93
N ILE A 368 22.16 25.36 2.13
CA ILE A 368 23.07 24.30 2.57
C ILE A 368 24.45 24.89 2.93
N ALA A 369 24.99 25.80 2.11
CA ALA A 369 26.28 26.45 2.37
C ALA A 369 26.25 27.28 3.67
N TYR A 370 25.15 28.00 3.91
CA TYR A 370 24.94 28.75 5.15
C TYR A 370 24.89 27.81 6.36
N PHE A 371 24.13 26.72 6.27
CA PHE A 371 24.03 25.69 7.31
C PHE A 371 25.40 25.05 7.62
N GLU A 372 26.21 24.76 6.60
CA GLU A 372 27.57 24.27 6.79
C GLU A 372 28.47 25.29 7.49
N SER A 373 28.30 26.59 7.21
CA SER A 373 29.03 27.66 7.89
C SER A 373 28.69 27.74 9.38
N LEU A 374 27.42 27.53 9.75
CA LEU A 374 26.97 27.51 11.14
C LEU A 374 27.49 26.28 11.89
N LYS A 375 27.50 25.10 11.24
CA LYS A 375 28.13 23.89 11.79
C LYS A 375 29.62 24.11 12.06
N LYS A 376 30.36 24.75 11.15
CA LYS A 376 31.78 25.08 11.34
C LYS A 376 32.00 26.02 12.51
N LYS A 377 31.09 26.97 12.73
CA LYS A 377 31.10 27.92 13.86
C LYS A 377 30.59 27.32 15.17
N LYS A 378 30.20 26.03 15.19
CA LYS A 378 29.63 25.33 16.35
C LYS A 378 28.39 26.02 16.94
N TYR A 379 27.57 26.61 16.09
CA TYR A 379 26.33 27.24 16.53
C TYR A 379 25.37 26.17 17.09
N PRO A 380 24.72 26.40 18.25
CA PRO A 380 23.82 25.43 18.85
C PRO A 380 22.57 25.23 17.98
N MET A 381 22.23 23.98 17.68
CA MET A 381 21.05 23.61 16.88
C MET A 381 20.41 22.36 17.51
N SER A 382 19.19 22.49 18.02
CA SER A 382 18.45 21.37 18.64
C SER A 382 18.04 20.31 17.60
N ASN A 383 17.56 20.75 16.43
CA ASN A 383 17.15 19.89 15.31
C ASN A 383 17.82 20.31 13.98
N PRO A 384 19.04 19.83 13.69
CA PRO A 384 19.78 20.25 12.50
C PRO A 384 19.08 19.96 11.16
N PRO A 385 18.43 18.79 10.93
CA PRO A 385 17.66 18.54 9.71
C PRO A 385 16.43 19.45 9.57
N GLY A 386 15.69 19.69 10.67
CA GLY A 386 14.53 20.59 10.67
C GLY A 386 14.93 22.04 10.40
N PHE A 387 16.04 22.48 10.99
CA PHE A 387 16.62 23.80 10.75
C PHE A 387 17.05 23.98 9.29
N LEU A 388 17.69 22.97 8.67
CA LEU A 388 18.02 23.03 7.24
C LEU A 388 16.77 23.09 6.36
N CYS A 389 15.70 22.35 6.69
CA CYS A 389 14.42 22.45 5.96
C CYS A 389 13.80 23.85 6.08
N HIS A 390 13.89 24.47 7.26
CA HIS A 390 13.41 25.82 7.52
C HIS A 390 14.19 26.86 6.70
N LEU A 391 15.52 26.79 6.68
CA LEU A 391 16.36 27.67 5.84
C LEU A 391 16.03 27.57 4.35
N ILE A 392 15.70 26.36 3.88
CA ILE A 392 15.30 26.13 2.50
C ILE A 392 13.92 26.72 2.19
N ALA A 393 12.98 26.66 3.15
CA ALA A 393 11.63 27.16 2.98
C ALA A 393 11.52 28.69 3.07
N ASN A 394 12.23 29.30 4.02
CA ASN A 394 12.11 30.73 4.35
C ASN A 394 13.26 31.58 3.80
N GLY A 395 14.29 30.94 3.22
CA GLY A 395 15.49 31.61 2.75
C GLY A 395 16.53 31.80 3.86
N VAL A 396 17.72 32.24 3.47
CA VAL A 396 18.83 32.48 4.40
C VAL A 396 18.61 33.82 5.11
N PRO A 397 18.44 33.85 6.45
CA PRO A 397 18.20 35.07 7.19
C PRO A 397 19.45 35.94 7.30
N ALA A 398 19.25 37.22 7.62
CA ALA A 398 20.33 38.20 7.74
C ALA A 398 21.22 37.92 8.96
N THR A 399 20.66 37.38 10.04
CA THR A 399 21.38 37.00 11.26
C THR A 399 21.04 35.57 11.73
N PRO A 400 21.98 34.86 12.40
CA PRO A 400 21.71 33.53 12.94
C PRO A 400 20.67 33.49 14.08
N GLU A 401 20.51 34.60 14.82
CA GLU A 401 19.58 34.69 15.95
C GLU A 401 18.11 34.69 15.50
N GLU A 402 17.77 35.42 14.42
CA GLU A 402 16.43 35.45 13.80
C GLU A 402 15.97 34.05 13.35
N ALA A 403 16.91 33.21 12.91
CA ALA A 403 16.64 31.85 12.42
C ALA A 403 16.22 30.88 13.54
N VAL A 404 16.65 31.12 14.78
CA VAL A 404 16.41 30.21 15.91
C VAL A 404 15.10 30.54 16.62
N GLU A 405 14.78 31.83 16.79
CA GLU A 405 13.51 32.27 17.40
C GLU A 405 12.28 31.81 16.58
N GLU A 406 12.34 31.85 15.24
CA GLU A 406 11.23 31.38 14.40
C GLU A 406 11.05 29.85 14.44
N VAL A 407 12.12 29.08 14.60
CA VAL A 407 12.09 27.60 14.64
C VAL A 407 11.60 27.09 16.00
N GLU A 408 11.94 27.76 17.10
CA GLU A 408 11.48 27.37 18.45
C GLU A 408 9.97 27.58 18.65
N SER A 409 9.37 28.54 17.93
CA SER A 409 7.93 28.85 17.99
C SER A 409 7.00 27.78 17.38
N VAL A 410 7.54 26.81 16.63
CA VAL A 410 6.78 25.76 15.91
C VAL A 410 6.81 24.40 16.65
N SER A 411 7.45 24.31 17.82
CA SER A 411 7.89 23.06 18.48
C SER A 411 6.83 22.23 19.24
N GLU A 412 5.52 22.42 19.03
CA GLU A 412 4.50 21.58 19.71
C GLU A 412 4.24 20.19 19.07
N THR A 413 5.02 19.78 18.06
CA THR A 413 4.93 18.44 17.41
C THR A 413 6.23 17.60 17.47
N GLU A 414 7.14 17.91 18.39
CA GLU A 414 8.49 17.32 18.38
C GLU A 414 8.60 15.91 19.00
N GLY A 415 7.66 15.49 19.86
CA GLY A 415 7.75 14.20 20.58
C GLY A 415 7.59 12.96 19.70
N GLU A 416 6.68 13.00 18.72
CA GLU A 416 6.37 11.84 17.87
C GLU A 416 7.37 11.67 16.71
N ILE A 417 7.84 12.77 16.13
CA ILE A 417 8.84 12.77 15.05
C ILE A 417 10.20 12.30 15.58
N ALA A 418 10.59 12.75 16.78
CA ALA A 418 11.82 12.31 17.43
C ALA A 418 11.82 10.81 17.74
N LEU A 419 10.67 10.25 18.13
CA LEU A 419 10.53 8.83 18.39
C LEU A 419 10.69 8.00 17.10
N GLN A 420 10.04 8.41 16.01
CA GLN A 420 10.16 7.76 14.70
C GLN A 420 11.59 7.81 14.15
N MET A 421 12.29 8.94 14.32
CA MET A 421 13.70 9.08 13.94
C MET A 421 14.62 8.15 14.76
N LEU A 422 14.38 8.05 16.08
CA LEU A 422 15.13 7.14 16.94
C LEU A 422 14.90 5.68 16.57
N GLU A 423 13.68 5.30 16.18
CA GLU A 423 13.36 3.94 15.73
C GLU A 423 14.10 3.58 14.43
N VAL A 424 14.14 4.48 13.45
CA VAL A 424 14.90 4.28 12.20
C VAL A 424 16.40 4.13 12.48
N GLU A 425 16.95 4.98 13.36
CA GLU A 425 18.36 4.88 13.73
C GLU A 425 18.67 3.61 14.54
N TYR A 426 17.72 3.09 15.31
CA TYR A 426 17.86 1.82 16.02
C TYR A 426 17.85 0.64 15.04
N MET A 427 17.03 0.68 14.00
CA MET A 427 17.05 -0.34 12.95
C MET A 427 18.39 -0.38 12.20
N ASN A 428 18.95 0.79 11.87
CA ASN A 428 20.29 0.89 11.29
C ASN A 428 21.37 0.34 12.23
N TYR A 429 21.24 0.58 13.54
CA TYR A 429 22.12 -0.01 14.55
C TYR A 429 22.03 -1.54 14.56
N LEU A 430 20.82 -2.11 14.47
CA LEU A 430 20.63 -3.57 14.43
C LEU A 430 21.27 -4.19 13.18
N ASP A 431 21.16 -3.55 12.02
CA ASP A 431 21.79 -4.04 10.80
C ASP A 431 23.32 -4.00 10.88
N GLN A 432 23.89 -2.88 11.35
CA GLN A 432 25.34 -2.77 11.59
C GLN A 432 25.83 -3.75 12.65
N LEU A 433 25.06 -3.97 13.72
CA LEU A 433 25.37 -4.96 14.74
C LEU A 433 25.35 -6.38 14.14
N GLY A 434 24.37 -6.68 13.30
CA GLY A 434 24.29 -7.96 12.58
C GLY A 434 25.49 -8.19 11.67
N GLU A 435 25.92 -7.17 10.92
CA GLU A 435 27.13 -7.24 10.09
C GLU A 435 28.40 -7.47 10.92
N THR A 436 28.58 -6.70 11.99
CA THR A 436 29.78 -6.80 12.84
C THR A 436 29.84 -8.13 13.59
N GLU A 437 28.72 -8.60 14.15
CA GLU A 437 28.67 -9.91 14.80
C GLU A 437 28.87 -11.05 13.81
N PHE A 438 28.36 -10.92 12.58
CA PHE A 438 28.62 -11.91 11.53
C PHE A 438 30.08 -11.93 11.10
N ALA A 439 30.74 -10.76 11.00
CA ALA A 439 32.15 -10.65 10.64
C ALA A 439 33.11 -11.20 11.71
N LYS A 440 32.69 -11.22 12.98
CA LYS A 440 33.46 -11.83 14.08
C LYS A 440 33.45 -13.37 14.05
N LEU A 441 32.55 -13.98 13.30
CA LEU A 441 32.46 -15.44 13.23
C LEU A 441 33.62 -16.00 12.41
N SER A 442 34.26 -17.05 12.93
CA SER A 442 35.15 -17.89 12.10
C SER A 442 34.39 -18.42 10.88
N GLU A 443 35.09 -18.60 9.77
CA GLU A 443 34.51 -19.05 8.50
C GLU A 443 33.70 -20.35 8.64
N ASN A 444 34.21 -21.32 9.41
CA ASN A 444 33.50 -22.56 9.74
C ASN A 444 32.19 -22.33 10.51
N ARG A 445 32.18 -21.36 11.44
CA ARG A 445 30.99 -21.05 12.23
C ARG A 445 29.94 -20.30 11.43
N ALA A 446 30.36 -19.35 10.59
CA ALA A 446 29.48 -18.66 9.66
C ALA A 446 28.82 -19.64 8.69
N LYS A 447 29.62 -20.54 8.09
CA LYS A 447 29.13 -21.61 7.22
C LYS A 447 28.12 -22.51 7.93
N THR A 448 28.43 -22.98 9.14
CA THR A 448 27.51 -23.82 9.93
C THR A 448 26.16 -23.14 10.19
N LEU A 449 26.16 -21.84 10.54
CA LEU A 449 24.93 -21.09 10.78
C LEU A 449 24.12 -20.87 9.49
N LEU A 450 24.78 -20.60 8.37
CA LEU A 450 24.14 -20.48 7.07
C LEU A 450 23.56 -21.82 6.61
N ASP A 451 24.29 -22.92 6.75
CA ASP A 451 23.86 -24.27 6.38
C ASP A 451 22.62 -24.67 7.19
N LYS A 452 22.67 -24.45 8.50
CA LYS A 452 21.53 -24.67 9.39
C LYS A 452 20.34 -23.81 8.99
N LYS A 453 20.55 -22.51 8.74
CA LYS A 453 19.45 -21.61 8.37
C LYS A 453 18.84 -21.97 7.01
N ARG A 454 19.64 -22.41 6.05
CA ARG A 454 19.17 -22.91 4.75
C ARG A 454 18.34 -24.18 4.92
N ALA A 455 18.81 -25.12 5.74
CA ALA A 455 18.04 -26.32 6.07
C ALA A 455 16.71 -25.95 6.73
N ASP A 456 16.74 -25.07 7.74
CA ASP A 456 15.53 -24.58 8.43
C ASP A 456 14.54 -23.92 7.45
N LEU A 457 15.02 -23.11 6.49
CA LEU A 457 14.19 -22.49 5.45
C LEU A 457 13.57 -23.56 4.54
N LEU A 458 14.36 -24.53 4.07
CA LEU A 458 13.91 -25.63 3.19
C LEU A 458 13.00 -26.65 3.89
N THR A 459 12.93 -26.63 5.22
CA THR A 459 11.98 -27.42 6.03
C THR A 459 10.90 -26.57 6.69
N SER A 460 10.88 -25.25 6.45
CA SER A 460 9.91 -24.33 7.03
C SER A 460 8.53 -24.47 6.40
N GLN A 461 7.53 -23.80 6.98
CA GLN A 461 6.20 -23.66 6.40
C GLN A 461 6.18 -23.02 4.99
N HIS A 462 7.29 -22.41 4.55
CA HIS A 462 7.46 -21.85 3.20
C HIS A 462 8.52 -22.61 2.37
N ALA A 463 8.83 -23.86 2.75
CA ALA A 463 9.83 -24.71 2.09
C ALA A 463 9.68 -24.77 0.56
N ASP A 464 8.45 -24.86 0.05
CA ASP A 464 8.20 -24.99 -1.38
C ASP A 464 8.51 -23.70 -2.17
N THR A 465 8.48 -22.54 -1.51
CA THR A 465 8.97 -21.28 -2.07
C THR A 465 10.49 -21.29 -2.16
N PHE A 466 11.17 -21.68 -1.09
CA PHE A 466 12.64 -21.70 -1.02
C PHE A 466 13.28 -22.78 -1.91
N LYS A 467 12.58 -23.89 -2.16
CA LYS A 467 13.01 -24.93 -3.12
C LYS A 467 13.03 -24.43 -4.57
N ARG A 468 12.25 -23.39 -4.91
CA ARG A 468 12.21 -22.78 -6.24
C ARG A 468 13.28 -21.70 -6.44
N TRP A 469 13.98 -21.32 -5.38
CA TRP A 469 15.03 -20.32 -5.46
C TRP A 469 16.33 -20.93 -5.99
N SER A 470 17.09 -20.13 -6.73
CA SER A 470 18.47 -20.48 -7.06
C SER A 470 19.32 -20.55 -5.80
N ALA A 471 20.43 -21.29 -5.87
CA ALA A 471 21.35 -21.44 -4.74
C ALA A 471 21.88 -20.08 -4.24
N SER A 472 22.11 -19.12 -5.14
CA SER A 472 22.56 -17.76 -4.79
C SER A 472 21.53 -17.02 -3.94
N GLN A 473 20.26 -17.05 -4.35
CA GLN A 473 19.16 -16.36 -3.65
C GLN A 473 18.90 -16.95 -2.25
N LEU A 474 18.93 -18.28 -2.14
CA LEU A 474 18.79 -18.95 -0.85
C LEU A 474 19.95 -18.61 0.09
N ASN A 475 21.17 -18.49 -0.44
CA ASN A 475 22.36 -18.13 0.34
C ASN A 475 22.28 -16.69 0.86
N GLU A 476 21.89 -15.74 0.01
CA GLU A 476 21.78 -14.33 0.39
C GLU A 476 20.72 -14.10 1.45
N HIS A 477 19.56 -14.73 1.30
CA HIS A 477 18.48 -14.63 2.27
C HIS A 477 18.82 -15.31 3.60
N ALA A 478 19.43 -16.50 3.56
CA ALA A 478 19.94 -17.15 4.76
C ALA A 478 20.96 -16.27 5.48
N ARG A 479 21.82 -15.57 4.73
CA ARG A 479 22.80 -14.63 5.28
C ARG A 479 22.14 -13.44 5.97
N LYS A 480 21.12 -12.82 5.35
CA LYS A 480 20.34 -11.73 5.96
C LYS A 480 19.65 -12.19 7.25
N MET A 481 19.05 -13.38 7.25
CA MET A 481 18.38 -13.93 8.43
C MET A 481 19.34 -14.26 9.57
N VAL A 482 20.51 -14.83 9.26
CA VAL A 482 21.54 -15.12 10.27
C VAL A 482 22.07 -13.82 10.89
N LYS A 483 22.34 -12.79 10.08
CA LYS A 483 22.75 -11.46 10.58
C LYS A 483 21.72 -10.86 11.52
N ARG A 484 20.44 -10.94 11.17
CA ARG A 484 19.33 -10.49 12.02
C ARG A 484 19.24 -11.28 13.33
N ASP A 485 19.41 -12.60 13.28
CA ASP A 485 19.38 -13.46 14.47
C ASP A 485 20.57 -13.18 15.41
N LEU A 486 21.73 -12.84 14.86
CA LEU A 486 22.91 -12.39 15.64
C LEU A 486 22.68 -11.02 16.25
N ALA A 487 22.17 -10.07 15.47
CA ALA A 487 21.81 -8.73 15.95
C ALA A 487 20.82 -8.81 17.11
N ARG A 488 19.75 -9.62 16.99
CA ARG A 488 18.74 -9.77 18.05
C ARG A 488 19.30 -10.32 19.36
N LYS A 489 20.35 -11.15 19.30
CA LYS A 489 21.01 -11.69 20.50
C LYS A 489 21.97 -10.71 21.15
N ALA A 490 22.62 -9.86 20.35
CA ALA A 490 23.60 -8.88 20.82
C ALA A 490 22.99 -7.51 21.13
N ALA A 491 21.79 -7.22 20.64
CA ALA A 491 21.16 -5.92 20.76
C ALA A 491 20.71 -5.63 22.18
N ILE A 492 21.01 -4.41 22.63
CA ILE A 492 20.39 -3.82 23.82
C ILE A 492 18.98 -3.33 23.48
N PRO A 493 17.99 -3.44 24.38
CA PRO A 493 16.62 -2.98 24.13
C PRO A 493 16.55 -1.51 23.71
N PHE A 494 15.62 -1.16 22.82
CA PHE A 494 15.45 0.18 22.25
C PHE A 494 15.54 1.30 23.30
N GLN A 495 14.81 1.17 24.41
CA GLN A 495 14.83 2.16 25.50
C GLN A 495 16.24 2.32 26.11
N ALA A 496 16.94 1.22 26.38
CA ALA A 496 18.31 1.24 26.90
C ALA A 496 19.32 1.77 25.88
N TRP A 497 19.11 1.49 24.59
CA TRP A 497 19.89 2.04 23.48
C TRP A 497 19.73 3.55 23.38
N CYS A 498 18.50 4.07 23.47
CA CYS A 498 18.21 5.51 23.55
C CYS A 498 18.91 6.15 24.77
N SER A 499 18.82 5.54 25.95
CA SER A 499 19.49 6.02 27.16
C SER A 499 21.02 6.03 27.05
N SER A 500 21.61 5.04 26.36
CA SER A 500 23.06 4.96 26.12
C SER A 500 23.58 6.09 25.22
N ARG A 501 22.71 6.69 24.41
CA ARG A 501 23.00 7.84 23.55
C ARG A 501 22.81 9.17 24.28
N GLY A 502 21.82 9.27 25.15
CA GLY A 502 21.60 10.45 26.01
C GLY A 502 22.73 10.73 27.01
N ASN A 503 23.50 9.70 27.38
CA ASN A 503 24.66 9.84 28.28
C ASN A 503 25.97 10.30 27.59
N ARG A 504 25.96 10.58 26.28
CA ARG A 504 27.16 11.06 25.55
C ARG A 504 27.28 12.58 25.44
N SER A 505 26.34 13.36 25.98
CA SER A 505 26.43 14.83 26.08
C SER A 505 26.86 15.34 27.46
N GLY A 506 27.34 14.45 28.33
CA GLY A 506 27.81 14.82 29.67
C GLY A 506 29.02 14.00 30.09
N THR A 507 30.14 14.12 29.37
CA THR A 507 31.49 14.03 29.97
C THR A 507 32.57 14.36 28.92
N LYS A 508 33.31 15.43 29.23
CA LYS A 508 34.47 16.06 28.56
C LYS A 508 34.17 17.15 27.55
#